data_AF-A0A3R6PH68-F1
#
_entry.id   AF-A0A3R6PH68-F1
#
_cell.length_a   1.000
_cell.length_b   1.000
_cell.length_c   1.000
_cell.angle_alpha   90.00
_cell.angle_beta   90.00
_cell.angle_gamma   90.00
#
_symmetry.space_group_name_H-M   'P 1'
#
loop_
_entity.id
_entity.type
_entity.pdbx_description
1 polymer ?
#
loop_
_entity_poly.entity_id
_entity_poly.type
_entity_poly.pdbx_seq_one_letter_code
_entity_poly.pdbx_strand_id
1 'polypeptide(L)' 'MEEKKIQIMDLLSYAISIPEMKYFNLDSDELLDEKIEVLTQIKEGKTIEEIPNFYKVLEDLPEDDMWD' A
#
# COMPACT_ATOMS: atom_id res chain seq x y z
N MET A 1 -9.22 -13.04 7.12
CA MET A 1 -8.89 -12.63 5.74
C MET A 1 -9.88 -11.58 5.26
N GLU A 2 -11.19 -11.86 5.33
CA GLU A 2 -12.24 -10.91 4.91
C GLU A 2 -12.25 -9.59 5.69
N GLU A 3 -12.08 -9.63 7.03
CA GLU A 3 -11.98 -8.41 7.86
C GLU A 3 -10.79 -7.51 7.48
N LYS A 4 -9.62 -8.11 7.20
CA LYS A 4 -8.42 -7.38 6.79
C LYS A 4 -8.62 -6.73 5.41
N LYS A 5 -9.26 -7.42 4.47
CA LYS A 5 -9.58 -6.85 3.15
C LYS A 5 -10.55 -5.67 3.26
N ILE A 6 -11.56 -5.75 4.12
CA ILE A 6 -12.48 -4.61 4.38
C ILE A 6 -11.70 -3.42 4.96
N GLN A 7 -10.81 -3.67 5.93
CA GLN A 7 -9.96 -2.62 6.50
C GLN A 7 -9.03 -1.98 5.46
N ILE A 8 -8.40 -2.79 4.60
CA ILE A 8 -7.56 -2.29 3.50
C ILE A 8 -8.38 -1.42 2.56
N MET A 9 -9.59 -1.82 2.18
CA MET A 9 -10.47 -1.03 1.31
C MET A 9 -10.82 0.34 1.92
N ASP A 10 -11.10 0.40 3.23
CA ASP A 10 -11.35 1.67 3.93
C ASP A 10 -10.10 2.57 3.93
N LEU A 11 -8.95 1.99 4.27
CA LEU A 11 -7.68 2.74 4.36
C LEU A 11 -7.14 3.17 3.00
N LEU A 12 -7.41 2.41 1.92
CA LEU A 12 -6.96 2.74 0.57
C LEU A 12 -7.50 4.09 0.08
N SER A 13 -8.67 4.51 0.58
CA SER A 13 -9.26 5.82 0.27
C SER A 13 -8.36 7.01 0.64
N TYR A 14 -7.48 6.86 1.63
CA TYR A 14 -6.53 7.90 2.06
C TYR A 14 -5.28 7.96 1.17
N ALA A 15 -5.03 6.92 0.38
CA ALA A 15 -3.84 6.79 -0.45
C ALA A 15 -4.12 7.05 -1.94
N ILE A 16 -5.36 7.34 -2.34
CA ILE A 16 -5.75 7.48 -3.77
C ILE A 16 -5.00 8.59 -4.52
N SER A 17 -4.48 9.59 -3.79
CA SER A 17 -3.73 10.70 -4.38
C SER A 17 -2.26 10.38 -4.62
N ILE A 18 -1.78 9.21 -4.18
CA ILE A 18 -0.39 8.77 -4.32
C ILE A 18 -0.26 8.01 -5.65
N PRO A 19 0.52 8.50 -6.63
CA PRO A 19 0.63 7.88 -7.96
C PRO A 19 1.05 6.40 -7.95
N GLU A 20 1.93 6.03 -7.02
CA GLU A 20 2.49 4.68 -6.87
C GLU A 20 1.42 3.65 -6.47
N MET A 21 0.32 4.08 -5.87
CA MET A 21 -0.78 3.20 -5.44
C MET A 21 -1.51 2.53 -6.61
N LYS A 22 -1.25 2.93 -7.86
CA LYS A 22 -1.69 2.19 -9.05
C LYS A 22 -1.12 0.76 -9.12
N TYR A 23 -0.02 0.50 -8.42
CA TYR A 23 0.64 -0.82 -8.32
C TYR A 23 0.22 -1.62 -7.08
N PHE A 24 -0.71 -1.09 -6.28
CA PHE A 24 -1.23 -1.77 -5.10
C PHE A 24 -2.26 -2.83 -5.51
N ASN A 25 -1.95 -4.10 -5.24
CA ASN A 25 -2.82 -5.21 -5.60
C ASN A 25 -3.84 -5.50 -4.47
N LEU A 26 -5.08 -5.05 -4.64
CA LEU A 26 -6.17 -5.24 -3.67
C LEU A 26 -6.69 -6.68 -3.64
N ASP A 27 -6.59 -7.41 -4.75
CA ASP A 27 -7.10 -8.77 -4.88
C ASP A 27 -6.18 -9.79 -4.22
N SER A 28 -4.88 -9.48 -4.11
CA SER A 28 -3.88 -10.32 -3.45
C SER A 28 -4.13 -10.47 -1.94
N ASP A 29 -4.07 -11.73 -1.47
CA ASP A 29 -4.12 -12.10 -0.05
C ASP A 29 -2.73 -12.12 0.61
N GLU A 30 -1.68 -11.72 -0.11
CA GLU A 30 -0.32 -11.56 0.42
C GLU A 30 -0.14 -10.20 1.11
N LEU A 31 0.81 -10.16 2.05
CA LEU A 31 1.25 -8.92 2.74
C LEU A 31 0.11 -8.12 3.41
N LEU A 32 -1.00 -8.76 3.79
CA LEU A 32 -2.18 -8.05 4.32
C LEU A 32 -1.87 -7.19 5.55
N ASP A 33 -0.99 -7.66 6.45
CA ASP A 33 -0.59 -6.90 7.63
C ASP A 33 0.29 -5.70 7.26
N GLU A 34 1.25 -5.89 6.36
CA GLU A 34 2.07 -4.79 5.85
C GLU A 34 1.26 -3.75 5.07
N LYS A 35 0.27 -4.19 4.27
CA LYS A 35 -0.66 -3.31 3.57
C LYS A 35 -1.43 -2.43 4.55
N ILE A 36 -1.95 -3.02 5.63
CA ILE A 36 -2.67 -2.28 6.68
C ILE A 36 -1.73 -1.29 7.37
N GLU A 37 -0.51 -1.70 7.72
CA GLU A 37 0.47 -0.85 8.39
C GLU A 37 0.87 0.36 7.52
N VAL A 38 1.17 0.12 6.24
CA VAL A 38 1.52 1.18 5.28
C VAL A 38 0.36 2.16 5.12
N LEU A 39 -0.86 1.66 4.85
CA LEU A 39 -2.02 2.52 4.65
C LEU A 39 -2.43 3.28 5.91
N THR A 40 -2.23 2.70 7.10
CA THR A 40 -2.46 3.39 8.38
C THR A 40 -1.50 4.57 8.54
N GLN A 41 -0.22 4.39 8.21
CA GLN A 41 0.76 5.47 8.27
C GLN A 41 0.48 6.59 7.25
N ILE A 42 -0.01 6.24 6.05
CA ILE A 42 -0.49 7.23 5.06
C ILE A 42 -1.65 8.04 5.65
N LYS A 43 -2.62 7.36 6.27
CA LYS A 43 -3.75 8.01 6.95
C LYS A 43 -3.29 8.94 8.08
N GLU A 44 -2.22 8.60 8.80
CA GLU A 44 -1.60 9.45 9.83
C GLU A 44 -0.84 10.66 9.24
N GLY A 45 -0.72 10.74 7.91
CA GLY A 45 -0.09 11.85 7.22
C GLY A 45 1.42 11.69 6.99
N LYS A 46 1.98 10.49 7.18
CA LYS A 46 3.37 10.23 6.83
C LYS A 46 3.56 10.25 5.31
N THR A 47 4.71 10.76 4.88
CA THR A 47 5.12 10.73 3.47
C THR A 47 5.64 9.35 3.08
N ILE A 48 5.66 9.03 1.78
CA ILE A 48 6.13 7.74 1.27
C ILE A 48 7.57 7.41 1.71
N GLU A 49 8.42 8.43 1.87
CA GLU A 49 9.82 8.30 2.28
C GLU A 49 9.96 7.92 3.77
N GLU A 50 8.96 8.27 4.59
CA GLU A 50 8.94 7.97 6.03
C GLU A 50 8.35 6.59 6.33
N ILE A 51 7.66 5.98 5.36
CA ILE A 51 6.92 4.73 5.56
C ILE A 51 7.81 3.54 5.21
N PRO A 52 8.21 2.73 6.20
CA PRO A 52 8.94 1.51 5.92
C PRO A 52 8.05 0.55 5.12
N ASN A 53 8.65 -0.17 4.18
CA ASN A 53 7.97 -1.17 3.34
C ASN A 53 6.90 -0.61 2.38
N PHE A 54 6.84 0.71 2.13
CA PHE A 54 5.89 1.28 1.17
C PHE A 54 5.95 0.59 -0.19
N TYR A 55 7.14 0.48 -0.79
CA TYR A 55 7.31 -0.20 -2.08
C TYR A 55 7.10 -1.72 -2.01
N LYS A 56 7.27 -2.34 -0.84
CA LYS A 56 7.07 -3.79 -0.66
C LYS A 56 5.61 -4.21 -0.91
N VAL A 57 4.65 -3.33 -0.58
CA VAL A 57 3.21 -3.64 -0.71
C VAL A 57 2.66 -3.31 -2.11
N LEU A 58 3.49 -2.77 -3.00
CA LEU A 58 3.17 -2.50 -4.40
C LEU A 58 3.53 -3.71 -5.26
N GLU A 59 2.79 -4.80 -5.10
CA GLU A 59 3.10 -6.10 -5.72
C GLU A 59 3.17 -6.08 -7.25
N ASP A 60 2.48 -5.13 -7.89
CA ASP A 60 2.48 -4.99 -9.35
C ASP A 60 3.51 -3.95 -9.84
N LEU A 61 4.37 -3.44 -8.95
CA LEU A 61 5.45 -2.52 -9.30
C LEU A 61 6.48 -3.29 -10.15
N PRO A 62 6.79 -2.84 -11.38
CA PRO A 62 7.80 -3.51 -12.20
C PRO A 62 9.16 -3.47 -11.51
N GLU A 63 9.89 -4.59 -11.53
CA GLU A 63 11.26 -4.63 -10.98
C GLU A 63 12.20 -3.62 -11.68
N ASP A 64 11.94 -3.30 -12.95
CA ASP A 64 12.68 -2.31 -13.74
C ASP A 64 12.36 -0.85 -13.36
N ASP A 65 11.21 -0.57 -12.73
CA ASP A 65 10.79 0.78 -12.28
C ASP A 65 11.39 1.14 -10.89
N MET A 66 12.15 0.23 -10.28
CA MET A 66 12.74 0.45 -8.94
C MET A 66 14.04 1.29 -8.97
N TRP A 67 14.60 1.58 -10.15
CA TRP A 67 15.91 2.26 -10.28
C TRP A 67 16.04 3.10 -11.56
N ASP A 68 15.40 4.27 -11.62
CA ASP A 68 15.80 5.38 -12.51
C ASP A 68 15.85 6.71 -11.73
#